data_AF-A0A5S5MDT0-F1
#
_entry.id   AF-A0A5S5MDT0-F1
#
_cell.length_a   1.000
_cell.length_b   1.000
_cell.length_c   1.000
_cell.angle_alpha   90.00
_cell.angle_beta   90.00
_cell.angle_gamma   90.00
#
_symmetry.space_group_name_H-M   'P 1'
#
loop_
_entity.id
_entity.type
_entity.pdbx_description
1 polymer ?
#
loop_
_entity_poly.entity_id
_entity_poly.type
_entity_poly.pdbx_seq_one_letter_code
_entity_poly.pdbx_strand_id
1 'polypeptide(L)'
;MTFLEWNFVVDNTFLAKAITSFVVIGAILLLRHGAVRSILGQENLDSTVRRRWVVTVRNAAIFFVIFLIVVIWIEQLQSIGAGLVLVAAAVVVATKEFLLNIIGYFYRTACHAFTIGDRIEVNGIHGDVLDQNLMGIRLMEVGSGIRTHQYTGVSVFIPNAVFLSAAVRNETHGGEEYVFHIITITVKAGENWMHAEALLLEAANSVCTPYLEKARVRMHNISRRHALDAPAVEPRINLQMPDHEKIAFQLRVPVPARRRGRVEADILRIFLTSMYGPDEAGETHGLSGMVPVVFGKGES
;
A
#
# COMPACT_ATOMS: atom_id res chain seq x y z
N MET A 1 -20.35 11.01 45.88
CA MET A 1 -19.09 10.69 46.57
C MET A 1 -18.10 11.75 46.19
N THR A 2 -17.80 12.62 47.14
CA THR A 2 -16.94 13.80 46.96
C THR A 2 -15.46 13.40 46.96
N PHE A 3 -14.61 14.21 46.34
CA PHE A 3 -13.15 14.02 46.26
C PHE A 3 -12.48 13.74 47.63
N LEU A 4 -13.08 14.25 48.73
CA LEU A 4 -12.64 14.02 50.11
C LEU A 4 -12.87 12.59 50.62
N GLU A 5 -14.00 11.97 50.28
CA GLU A 5 -14.29 10.57 50.68
C GLU A 5 -13.38 9.58 49.96
N TRP A 6 -13.00 9.88 48.71
CA TRP A 6 -12.09 9.05 47.92
C TRP A 6 -10.67 9.03 48.48
N ASN A 7 -10.11 10.19 48.85
CA ASN A 7 -8.78 10.25 49.50
C ASN A 7 -8.76 9.53 50.85
N PHE A 8 -9.81 9.67 51.68
CA PHE A 8 -9.85 9.04 52.99
C PHE A 8 -9.90 7.49 52.93
N VAL A 9 -10.65 6.92 51.97
CA VAL A 9 -10.72 5.47 51.78
C VAL A 9 -9.44 4.91 51.16
N VAL A 10 -8.83 5.62 50.21
CA VAL A 10 -7.55 5.23 49.59
C VAL A 10 -6.40 5.31 50.61
N ASP A 11 -6.35 6.35 51.43
CA ASP A 11 -5.33 6.50 52.47
C ASP A 11 -5.44 5.40 53.53
N ASN A 12 -6.66 5.07 53.98
CA ASN A 12 -6.86 4.02 54.98
C ASN A 12 -6.47 2.62 54.46
N THR A 13 -6.78 2.30 53.20
CA THR A 13 -6.39 1.02 52.59
C THR A 13 -4.89 0.94 52.29
N PHE A 14 -4.26 2.04 51.87
CA PHE A 14 -2.82 2.12 51.67
C PHE A 14 -2.07 1.98 53.00
N LEU A 15 -2.48 2.73 54.03
CA LEU A 15 -1.90 2.65 55.37
C LEU A 15 -2.10 1.24 55.95
N ALA A 16 -3.28 0.64 55.80
CA ALA A 16 -3.53 -0.73 56.25
C ALA A 16 -2.61 -1.75 55.56
N LYS A 17 -2.40 -1.62 54.23
CA LYS A 17 -1.47 -2.50 53.49
C LYS A 17 -0.01 -2.27 53.88
N ALA A 18 0.38 -1.02 54.15
CA ALA A 18 1.71 -0.69 54.65
C ALA A 18 1.95 -1.30 56.04
N ILE A 19 1.01 -1.13 56.97
CA ILE A 19 1.06 -1.74 58.32
C ILE A 19 1.09 -3.27 58.21
N THR A 20 0.23 -3.86 57.37
CA THR A 20 0.22 -5.32 57.12
C THR A 20 1.57 -5.79 56.59
N SER A 21 2.19 -5.04 55.68
CA SER A 21 3.54 -5.34 55.17
C SER A 21 4.57 -5.32 56.30
N PHE A 22 4.56 -4.30 57.16
CA PHE A 22 5.46 -4.23 58.32
C PHE A 22 5.25 -5.38 59.30
N VAL A 23 4.00 -5.74 59.60
CA VAL A 23 3.66 -6.87 60.47
C VAL A 23 4.13 -8.20 59.88
N VAL A 24 3.89 -8.43 58.59
CA VAL A 24 4.31 -9.65 57.88
C VAL A 24 5.84 -9.75 57.82
N ILE A 25 6.54 -8.65 57.50
CA ILE A 25 8.01 -8.60 57.53
C ILE A 25 8.51 -8.92 58.95
N GLY A 26 7.94 -8.28 59.97
CA GLY A 26 8.28 -8.51 61.37
C GLY A 26 8.08 -9.97 61.77
N ALA A 27 6.93 -10.56 61.44
CA ALA A 27 6.62 -11.97 61.70
C ALA A 27 7.61 -12.92 61.02
N ILE A 28 7.96 -12.69 59.75
CA ILE A 28 8.95 -13.51 59.03
C ILE A 28 10.35 -13.36 59.65
N LEU A 29 10.75 -12.15 60.04
CA LEU A 29 12.04 -11.92 60.69
C LEU A 29 12.11 -12.61 62.07
N LEU A 30 11.01 -12.61 62.84
CA LEU A 30 10.91 -13.34 64.11
C LEU A 30 10.95 -14.86 63.89
N LEU A 31 10.19 -15.39 62.93
CA LEU A 31 10.22 -16.81 62.56
C LEU A 31 11.61 -17.24 62.09
N ARG A 32 12.26 -16.42 61.26
CA ARG A 32 13.64 -16.60 60.83
C ARG A 32 14.57 -16.62 62.04
N HIS A 33 14.45 -15.66 62.95
CA HIS A 33 15.31 -15.57 64.14
C HIS A 33 15.16 -16.82 65.01
N GLY A 34 13.92 -17.25 65.27
CA GLY A 34 13.61 -18.49 66.00
C GLY A 34 14.19 -19.72 65.30
N ALA A 35 13.92 -19.89 64.01
CA ALA A 35 14.42 -21.03 63.23
C ALA A 35 15.96 -21.10 63.21
N VAL A 36 16.64 -19.97 63.00
CA VAL A 36 18.11 -19.91 63.04
C VAL A 36 18.63 -20.24 64.44
N ARG A 37 18.02 -19.70 65.50
CA ARG A 37 18.41 -20.00 66.89
C ARG A 37 18.22 -21.48 67.23
N SER A 38 17.12 -22.09 66.80
CA SER A 38 16.85 -23.52 66.97
C SER A 38 17.84 -24.41 66.21
N ILE A 39 18.27 -24.01 65.00
CA ILE A 39 19.29 -24.75 64.23
C ILE A 39 20.68 -24.61 64.89
N LEU A 40 21.02 -23.43 65.40
CA LEU A 40 22.31 -23.19 66.05
C LEU A 40 22.43 -23.91 67.39
N GLY A 41 21.33 -24.07 68.14
CA GLY A 41 21.27 -24.77 69.42
C GLY A 41 21.33 -26.31 69.35
N GLN A 42 21.35 -26.90 68.15
CA GLN A 42 21.50 -28.35 68.00
C GLN A 42 22.98 -28.73 67.99
N GLU A 43 23.49 -29.31 69.07
CA GLU A 43 24.90 -29.70 69.21
C GLU A 43 25.27 -30.87 68.29
N ASN A 44 24.30 -31.73 67.92
CA ASN A 44 24.50 -32.98 67.17
C ASN A 44 24.64 -32.83 65.64
N LEU A 45 24.63 -31.62 65.08
CA LEU A 45 24.71 -31.40 63.62
C LEU A 45 26.15 -31.11 63.16
N ASP A 46 26.57 -31.73 62.05
CA ASP A 46 27.84 -31.35 61.41
C ASP A 46 27.85 -29.87 61.02
N SER A 47 29.02 -29.24 61.15
CA SER A 47 29.24 -27.81 60.92
C SER A 47 28.86 -27.37 59.50
N THR A 48 29.06 -28.23 58.50
CA THR A 48 28.72 -27.96 57.10
C THR A 48 27.21 -27.98 56.86
N VAL A 49 26.52 -28.98 57.42
CA VAL A 49 25.06 -29.15 57.33
C VAL A 49 24.35 -28.00 58.04
N ARG A 50 24.81 -27.64 59.23
CA ARG A 50 24.27 -26.51 60.02
C ARG A 50 24.36 -25.19 59.24
N ARG A 51 25.51 -24.91 58.62
CA ARG A 51 25.70 -23.70 57.80
C ARG A 51 24.74 -23.69 56.60
N ARG A 52 24.54 -24.82 55.94
CA ARG A 52 23.61 -24.94 54.79
C ARG A 52 22.18 -24.61 55.20
N TRP A 53 21.69 -25.17 56.31
CA TRP A 53 20.35 -24.89 56.82
C TRP A 53 20.13 -23.42 57.20
N VAL A 54 21.11 -22.78 57.86
CA VAL A 54 21.03 -21.35 58.18
C VAL A 54 20.92 -20.49 56.92
N VAL A 55 21.71 -20.79 55.88
CA VAL A 55 21.65 -20.07 54.60
C VAL A 55 20.30 -20.30 53.91
N THR A 56 19.81 -21.55 53.87
CA THR A 56 18.50 -21.87 53.29
C THR A 56 17.36 -21.13 53.99
N VAL A 57 17.33 -21.12 55.34
CA VAL A 57 16.31 -20.39 56.11
C VAL A 57 16.39 -18.89 55.86
N ARG A 58 17.60 -18.33 55.74
CA ARG A 58 17.77 -16.90 55.43
C ARG A 58 17.26 -16.57 54.03
N ASN A 59 17.60 -17.37 53.02
CA ASN A 59 17.19 -17.15 51.64
C ASN A 59 15.67 -17.36 51.47
N ALA A 60 15.11 -18.39 52.12
CA ALA A 60 13.68 -18.64 52.14
C ALA A 60 12.93 -17.45 52.78
N ALA A 61 13.43 -16.92 53.90
CA ALA A 61 12.83 -15.74 54.53
C ALA A 61 12.83 -14.52 53.60
N ILE A 62 13.93 -14.25 52.87
CA ILE A 62 13.98 -13.17 51.88
C ILE A 62 12.96 -13.40 50.76
N PHE A 63 12.91 -14.62 50.21
CA PHE A 63 11.93 -14.99 49.17
C PHE A 63 10.49 -14.76 49.64
N PHE A 64 10.13 -15.25 50.83
CA PHE A 64 8.78 -15.09 51.38
C PHE A 64 8.43 -13.63 51.67
N VAL A 65 9.40 -12.83 52.12
CA VAL A 65 9.19 -11.38 52.29
C VAL A 65 8.85 -10.75 50.94
N ILE A 66 9.66 -10.97 49.90
CA ILE A 66 9.43 -10.39 48.57
C ILE A 66 8.08 -10.88 48.02
N PHE A 67 7.83 -12.19 48.07
CA PHE A 67 6.61 -12.80 47.56
C PHE A 67 5.35 -12.24 48.24
N LEU A 68 5.32 -12.19 49.58
CA LEU A 68 4.16 -11.69 50.31
C LEU A 68 3.97 -10.18 50.15
N ILE A 69 5.05 -9.40 50.04
CA ILE A 69 4.93 -7.98 49.69
C ILE A 69 4.26 -7.85 48.32
N VAL A 70 4.70 -8.59 47.30
CA VAL A 70 4.06 -8.55 45.98
C VAL A 70 2.58 -8.93 46.06
N VAL A 71 2.23 -9.96 46.83
CA VAL A 71 0.83 -10.38 47.03
C VAL A 71 -0.01 -9.29 47.72
N ILE A 72 0.51 -8.62 48.76
CA ILE A 72 -0.21 -7.54 49.47
C ILE A 72 -0.49 -6.36 48.53
N TRP A 73 0.45 -6.05 47.64
CA TRP A 73 0.40 -4.89 46.75
C TRP A 73 -0.11 -5.23 45.34
N ILE A 74 -0.56 -6.47 45.09
CA ILE A 74 -0.90 -6.94 43.74
C ILE A 74 -2.02 -6.11 43.10
N GLU A 75 -3.03 -5.71 43.87
CA GLU A 75 -4.15 -4.91 43.38
C GLU A 75 -3.70 -3.52 42.90
N GLN A 76 -2.78 -2.88 43.64
CA GLN A 76 -2.21 -1.60 43.23
C GLN A 76 -1.36 -1.78 41.96
N LEU A 77 -0.55 -2.82 41.89
CA LEU A 77 0.25 -3.13 40.70
C LEU A 77 -0.64 -3.39 39.47
N GLN A 78 -1.76 -4.09 39.64
CA GLN A 78 -2.75 -4.31 38.58
C GLN A 78 -3.39 -3.01 38.10
N SER A 79 -3.75 -2.10 39.02
CA SER A 79 -4.34 -0.80 38.65
C SER A 79 -3.38 0.06 37.82
N ILE A 80 -2.09 0.08 38.19
CA ILE A 80 -1.03 0.78 37.45
C ILE A 80 -0.83 0.09 36.10
N GLY A 81 -0.79 -1.25 36.07
CA GLY A 81 -0.66 -2.04 34.86
C GLY A 81 -1.80 -1.78 33.87
N ALA A 82 -3.05 -1.72 34.34
CA ALA A 82 -4.22 -1.41 33.52
C ALA A 82 -4.12 -0.01 32.89
N GLY A 83 -3.69 1.00 33.67
CA GLY A 83 -3.44 2.33 33.15
C GLY A 83 -2.32 2.36 32.10
N LEU A 84 -1.24 1.63 32.32
CA LEU A 84 -0.13 1.52 31.38
C LEU A 84 -0.55 0.88 30.05
N VAL A 85 -1.38 -0.16 30.10
CA VAL A 85 -1.95 -0.80 28.89
C VAL A 85 -2.80 0.19 28.11
N LEU A 86 -3.64 0.98 28.78
CA LEU A 86 -4.45 1.99 28.13
C LEU A 86 -3.60 3.07 27.44
N VAL A 87 -2.57 3.57 28.14
CA VAL A 87 -1.63 4.54 27.57
C VAL A 87 -0.87 3.96 26.38
N ALA A 88 -0.38 2.71 26.50
CA ALA A 88 0.31 2.03 25.41
C ALA A 88 -0.60 1.86 24.19
N ALA A 89 -1.87 1.45 24.39
CA ALA A 89 -2.86 1.35 23.32
C ALA A 89 -3.09 2.71 22.64
N ALA A 90 -3.21 3.79 23.42
CA ALA A 90 -3.37 5.14 22.88
C ALA A 90 -2.16 5.57 22.03
N VAL A 91 -0.94 5.30 22.50
CA VAL A 91 0.30 5.57 21.75
C VAL A 91 0.34 4.78 20.44
N VAL A 92 -0.02 3.50 20.46
CA VAL A 92 -0.08 2.66 19.26
C VAL A 92 -1.09 3.21 18.25
N VAL A 93 -2.30 3.56 18.70
CA VAL A 93 -3.32 4.15 17.82
C VAL A 93 -2.85 5.48 17.24
N ALA A 94 -2.25 6.35 18.05
CA ALA A 94 -1.77 7.65 17.61
C ALA A 94 -0.60 7.56 16.61
N THR A 95 0.27 6.55 16.76
CA THR A 95 1.47 6.36 15.92
C THR A 95 1.24 5.49 14.69
N LYS A 96 0.07 4.83 14.58
CA LYS A 96 -0.24 3.87 13.52
C LYS A 96 -0.01 4.44 12.12
N GLU A 97 -0.61 5.58 11.78
CA GLU A 97 -0.53 6.15 10.43
C GLU A 97 0.90 6.56 10.06
N PHE A 98 1.67 7.07 11.03
CA PHE A 98 3.08 7.39 10.83
C PHE A 98 3.90 6.14 10.52
N LEU A 99 3.73 5.07 11.30
CA LEU A 99 4.42 3.80 11.08
C LEU A 99 4.03 3.16 9.74
N LEU A 100 2.74 3.20 9.36
CA LEU A 100 2.29 2.67 8.08
C LEU A 100 2.93 3.39 6.89
N ASN A 101 3.16 4.70 6.96
CA ASN A 101 3.88 5.43 5.92
C ASN A 101 5.35 5.01 5.81
N ILE A 102 6.02 4.81 6.94
CA ILE A 102 7.40 4.29 6.97
C ILE A 102 7.46 2.89 6.38
N ILE A 103 6.58 1.99 6.80
CA ILE A 103 6.53 0.61 6.29
C ILE A 103 6.21 0.63 4.79
N GLY A 104 5.26 1.46 4.36
CA GLY A 104 4.89 1.64 2.96
C GLY A 104 6.05 2.14 2.08
N TYR A 105 6.88 3.04 2.61
CA TYR A 105 8.10 3.48 1.94
C TYR A 105 9.04 2.30 1.67
N PHE A 106 9.40 1.56 2.73
CA PHE A 106 10.31 0.43 2.61
C PHE A 106 9.74 -0.68 1.73
N TYR A 107 8.45 -0.99 1.86
CA TYR A 107 7.77 -1.99 1.04
C TYR A 107 7.85 -1.65 -0.44
N ARG A 108 7.46 -0.44 -0.83
CA ARG A 108 7.52 0.01 -2.23
C ARG A 108 8.96 -0.03 -2.78
N THR A 109 9.92 0.45 -1.99
CA THR A 109 11.33 0.47 -2.39
C THR A 109 11.90 -0.94 -2.52
N ALA A 110 11.60 -1.85 -1.58
CA ALA A 110 12.05 -3.24 -1.64
C ALA A 110 11.47 -3.98 -2.86
N CYS A 111 10.19 -3.78 -3.15
CA CYS A 111 9.51 -4.36 -4.30
C CYS A 111 9.83 -3.66 -5.63
N HIS A 112 10.60 -2.56 -5.62
CA HIS A 112 10.90 -1.76 -6.81
C HIS A 112 9.65 -1.38 -7.62
N ALA A 113 8.54 -1.08 -6.94
CA ALA A 113 7.24 -0.91 -7.63
C ALA A 113 7.27 0.19 -8.71
N PHE A 114 7.99 1.28 -8.45
CA PHE A 114 8.22 2.38 -9.38
C PHE A 114 9.35 3.31 -8.89
N THR A 115 9.81 4.17 -9.79
CA THR A 115 10.88 5.17 -9.55
C THR A 115 10.42 6.58 -9.93
N ILE A 116 11.23 7.58 -9.58
CA ILE A 116 10.99 8.98 -9.98
C ILE A 116 11.00 9.06 -11.52
N GLY A 117 9.97 9.70 -12.07
CA GLY A 117 9.75 9.82 -13.51
C GLY A 117 8.87 8.73 -14.12
N ASP A 118 8.49 7.71 -13.35
CA ASP A 118 7.54 6.71 -13.82
C ASP A 118 6.11 7.27 -13.87
N ARG A 119 5.33 6.83 -14.85
CA ARG A 119 3.90 7.09 -14.93
C ARG A 119 3.16 5.97 -14.22
N ILE A 120 2.40 6.31 -13.18
CA ILE A 120 1.66 5.34 -12.38
C ILE A 120 0.19 5.70 -12.27
N GLU A 121 -0.62 4.68 -12.05
CA GLU A 121 -2.00 4.80 -11.62
C GLU A 121 -2.17 4.11 -10.26
N VAL A 122 -2.75 4.83 -9.30
CA VAL A 122 -3.09 4.30 -7.98
C VAL A 122 -4.44 4.86 -7.55
N ASN A 123 -5.38 3.97 -7.19
CA ASN A 123 -6.75 4.34 -6.78
C ASN A 123 -7.44 5.32 -7.75
N GLY A 124 -7.26 5.15 -9.07
CA GLY A 124 -7.83 6.01 -10.10
C GLY A 124 -7.14 7.36 -10.29
N ILE A 125 -6.07 7.65 -9.54
CA ILE A 125 -5.22 8.83 -9.73
C ILE A 125 -4.11 8.43 -10.70
N HIS A 126 -4.03 9.11 -11.84
CA HIS A 126 -3.05 8.86 -12.90
C HIS A 126 -2.05 10.00 -12.97
N GLY A 127 -0.74 9.71 -13.00
CA GLY A 127 0.26 10.76 -13.04
C GLY A 127 1.71 10.30 -13.06
N ASP A 128 2.61 11.25 -13.29
CA ASP A 128 4.06 11.03 -13.26
C ASP A 128 4.63 11.29 -11.87
N VAL A 129 5.49 10.39 -11.38
CA VAL A 129 6.17 10.52 -10.11
C VAL A 129 7.21 11.65 -10.18
N LEU A 130 6.98 12.73 -9.44
CA LEU A 130 7.90 13.88 -9.35
C LEU A 130 8.94 13.69 -8.24
N ASP A 131 8.50 13.21 -7.09
CA ASP A 131 9.32 13.07 -5.89
C ASP A 131 8.77 11.96 -5.00
N GLN A 132 9.65 11.36 -4.18
CA GLN A 132 9.29 10.36 -3.19
C GLN A 132 10.11 10.57 -1.91
N ASN A 133 9.43 10.48 -0.76
CA ASN A 133 10.04 10.57 0.55
C ASN A 133 9.41 9.56 1.51
N LEU A 134 9.81 9.58 2.79
CA LEU A 134 9.36 8.63 3.80
C LEU A 134 7.85 8.75 4.11
N MET A 135 7.25 9.91 3.90
CA MET A 135 5.84 10.16 4.21
C MET A 135 4.92 9.89 3.02
N GLY A 136 5.40 10.10 1.80
CA GLY A 136 4.59 9.92 0.62
C GLY A 136 5.30 10.25 -0.67
N ILE A 137 4.50 10.41 -1.71
CA ILE A 137 4.94 10.54 -3.09
C ILE A 137 4.16 11.69 -3.71
N ARG A 138 4.87 12.49 -4.50
CA ARG A 138 4.27 13.58 -5.26
C ARG A 138 4.12 13.14 -6.71
N LEU A 139 2.90 13.19 -7.22
CA LEU A 139 2.57 12.96 -8.62
C LEU A 139 2.24 14.29 -9.31
N MET A 140 2.56 14.37 -10.60
CA MET A 140 1.95 15.32 -11.52
C MET A 140 0.79 14.62 -12.22
N GLU A 141 -0.43 15.09 -12.01
CA GLU A 141 -1.62 14.44 -12.54
C GLU A 141 -1.69 14.55 -14.08
N VAL A 142 -2.14 13.46 -14.70
CA VAL A 142 -2.38 13.32 -16.14
C VAL A 142 -3.80 12.82 -16.33
N GLY A 143 -4.62 13.54 -17.09
CA GLY A 143 -5.96 13.08 -17.45
C GLY A 143 -6.93 12.89 -16.27
N SER A 144 -7.34 14.00 -15.64
CA SER A 144 -8.36 13.97 -14.59
C SER A 144 -9.75 13.64 -15.17
N GLY A 145 -10.37 12.54 -14.71
CA GLY A 145 -11.76 12.16 -14.98
C GLY A 145 -12.10 11.74 -16.43
N ILE A 146 -11.27 12.11 -17.40
CA ILE A 146 -11.35 11.72 -18.82
C ILE A 146 -9.97 11.14 -19.16
N ARG A 147 -9.92 10.02 -19.90
CA ARG A 147 -8.67 9.36 -20.38
C ARG A 147 -7.92 10.21 -21.41
N THR A 148 -7.65 11.48 -21.09
CA THR A 148 -6.76 12.35 -21.85
C THR A 148 -5.33 12.07 -21.41
N HIS A 149 -4.40 12.11 -22.34
CA HIS A 149 -2.98 11.95 -22.03
C HIS A 149 -2.28 13.29 -21.77
N GLN A 150 -3.03 14.29 -21.30
CA GLN A 150 -2.56 15.64 -21.07
C GLN A 150 -2.33 15.90 -19.58
N TYR A 151 -1.28 16.66 -19.27
CA TYR A 151 -1.01 17.11 -17.91
C TYR A 151 -2.09 18.12 -17.50
N THR A 152 -2.62 17.95 -16.29
CA THR A 152 -3.60 18.90 -15.72
C THR A 152 -2.93 20.09 -15.04
N GLY A 153 -1.61 19.97 -14.76
CA GLY A 153 -0.85 20.92 -13.96
C GLY A 153 -1.10 20.79 -12.45
N VAL A 154 -1.96 19.85 -12.03
CA VAL A 154 -2.24 19.57 -10.63
C VAL A 154 -1.20 18.61 -10.08
N SER A 155 -0.64 18.94 -8.91
CA SER A 155 0.22 18.03 -8.17
C SER A 155 -0.56 17.34 -7.05
N VAL A 156 -0.48 16.02 -7.01
CA VAL A 156 -1.17 15.18 -6.01
C VAL A 156 -0.14 14.59 -5.06
N PHE A 157 -0.41 14.65 -3.76
CA PHE A 157 0.43 14.00 -2.75
C PHE A 157 -0.28 12.74 -2.23
N ILE A 158 0.41 11.61 -2.28
CA ILE A 158 -0.12 10.31 -1.89
C ILE A 158 0.69 9.77 -0.71
N PRO A 159 0.07 9.52 0.45
CA PRO A 159 0.74 8.88 1.59
C PRO A 159 1.26 7.49 1.22
N ASN A 160 2.44 7.14 1.73
CA ASN A 160 3.04 5.83 1.49
C ASN A 160 2.19 4.66 2.02
N ALA A 161 1.40 4.88 3.07
CA ALA A 161 0.52 3.87 3.65
C ALA A 161 -0.48 3.28 2.63
N VAL A 162 -0.87 4.06 1.62
CA VAL A 162 -1.81 3.63 0.56
C VAL A 162 -1.26 2.43 -0.23
N PHE A 163 0.05 2.38 -0.47
CA PHE A 163 0.70 1.34 -1.27
C PHE A 163 0.81 -0.01 -0.56
N LEU A 164 0.43 -0.09 0.71
CA LEU A 164 0.35 -1.36 1.44
C LEU A 164 -0.93 -2.14 1.11
N SER A 165 -1.97 -1.47 0.62
CA SER A 165 -3.27 -2.08 0.35
C SER A 165 -3.80 -1.85 -1.06
N ALA A 166 -3.32 -0.82 -1.76
CA ALA A 166 -3.76 -0.51 -3.12
C ALA A 166 -2.82 -1.14 -4.16
N ALA A 167 -3.41 -1.65 -5.25
CA ALA A 167 -2.64 -2.01 -6.44
C ALA A 167 -2.10 -0.75 -7.12
N VAL A 168 -0.87 -0.83 -7.63
CA VAL A 168 -0.25 0.22 -8.42
C VAL A 168 -0.02 -0.30 -9.82
N ARG A 169 -0.56 0.39 -10.82
CA ARG A 169 -0.29 0.12 -12.23
C ARG A 169 0.85 1.05 -12.66
N ASN A 170 2.05 0.50 -12.83
CA ASN A 170 3.17 1.24 -13.39
C ASN A 170 3.16 1.08 -14.93
N GLU A 171 2.94 2.18 -15.63
CA GLU A 171 2.82 2.19 -17.09
C GLU A 171 4.14 2.36 -17.83
N THR A 172 5.22 2.69 -17.11
CA THR A 172 6.55 2.94 -17.68
C THR A 172 7.63 2.13 -16.98
N HIS A 173 7.24 1.05 -16.31
CA HIS A 173 8.11 0.27 -15.45
C HIS A 173 9.43 -0.12 -16.15
N GLY A 174 10.57 0.10 -15.50
CA GLY A 174 11.88 -0.25 -16.06
C GLY A 174 12.28 0.57 -17.30
N GLY A 175 11.74 1.79 -17.44
CA GLY A 175 12.00 2.68 -18.57
C GLY A 175 11.38 2.16 -19.87
N GLU A 176 10.20 1.54 -19.78
CA GLU A 176 9.44 1.09 -20.94
C GLU A 176 9.10 2.27 -21.85
N GLU A 177 9.93 2.43 -22.89
CA GLU A 177 9.71 3.45 -23.91
C GLU A 177 8.44 3.16 -24.70
N TYR A 178 8.10 1.89 -24.93
CA TYR A 178 6.99 1.45 -25.78
C TYR A 178 6.01 0.55 -25.04
N VAL A 179 4.73 0.83 -25.22
CA VAL A 179 3.58 0.13 -24.63
C VAL A 179 2.52 -0.11 -25.69
N PHE A 180 1.63 -1.07 -25.44
CA PHE A 180 0.46 -1.25 -26.28
C PHE A 180 -0.65 -0.30 -25.84
N HIS A 181 -1.10 0.54 -26.77
CA HIS A 181 -2.28 1.38 -26.60
C HIS A 181 -3.43 0.81 -27.42
N ILE A 182 -4.63 0.86 -26.85
CA ILE A 182 -5.85 0.37 -27.50
C ILE A 182 -6.76 1.57 -27.75
N ILE A 183 -7.01 1.83 -29.03
CA ILE A 183 -7.92 2.87 -29.50
C ILE A 183 -9.21 2.17 -29.89
N THR A 184 -10.34 2.60 -29.32
CA THR A 184 -11.66 2.02 -29.63
C THR A 184 -12.45 3.02 -30.46
N ILE A 185 -12.83 2.63 -31.68
CA ILE A 185 -13.65 3.44 -32.59
C ILE A 185 -14.92 2.66 -32.88
N THR A 186 -16.08 3.31 -32.83
CA THR A 186 -17.36 2.67 -33.14
C THR A 186 -17.94 3.24 -34.42
N VAL A 187 -18.32 2.35 -35.33
CA VAL A 187 -18.96 2.66 -36.62
C VAL A 187 -20.33 2.01 -36.69
N LYS A 188 -21.25 2.57 -37.48
CA LYS A 188 -22.57 1.98 -37.70
C LYS A 188 -22.46 0.74 -38.59
N ALA A 189 -23.15 -0.33 -38.23
CA ALA A 189 -23.10 -1.61 -38.95
C ALA A 189 -23.62 -1.52 -40.40
N GLY A 190 -24.45 -0.51 -40.71
CA GLY A 190 -24.98 -0.25 -42.04
C GLY A 190 -24.04 0.52 -42.98
N GLU A 191 -22.93 1.05 -42.49
CA GLU A 191 -21.88 1.66 -43.33
C GLU A 191 -20.90 0.58 -43.84
N ASN A 192 -20.07 0.91 -44.84
CA ASN A 192 -19.03 0.00 -45.33
C ASN A 192 -17.89 -0.12 -44.30
N TRP A 193 -18.16 -0.89 -43.25
CA TRP A 193 -17.24 -1.08 -42.13
C TRP A 193 -15.92 -1.74 -42.56
N MET A 194 -15.93 -2.58 -43.61
CA MET A 194 -14.70 -3.17 -44.17
C MET A 194 -13.78 -2.10 -44.77
N HIS A 195 -14.35 -1.10 -45.44
CA HIS A 195 -13.58 0.04 -45.94
C HIS A 195 -13.02 0.88 -44.79
N ALA A 196 -13.83 1.14 -43.76
CA ALA A 196 -13.38 1.86 -42.56
C ALA A 196 -12.26 1.10 -41.81
N GLU A 197 -12.36 -0.21 -41.69
CA GLU A 197 -11.32 -1.06 -41.09
C GLU A 197 -10.00 -0.95 -41.86
N ALA A 198 -10.05 -1.05 -43.20
CA ALA A 198 -8.87 -0.92 -44.05
C ALA A 198 -8.18 0.44 -43.91
N LEU A 199 -8.95 1.54 -43.96
CA LEU A 199 -8.41 2.90 -43.79
C LEU A 199 -7.83 3.12 -42.40
N LEU A 200 -8.47 2.61 -41.34
CA LEU A 200 -7.96 2.72 -39.98
C LEU A 200 -6.64 1.97 -39.82
N LEU A 201 -6.53 0.77 -40.40
CA LEU A 201 -5.31 -0.02 -40.36
C LEU A 201 -4.17 0.63 -41.14
N GLU A 202 -4.46 1.23 -42.29
CA GLU A 202 -3.49 1.99 -43.08
C GLU A 202 -2.99 3.24 -42.34
N ALA A 203 -3.90 4.01 -41.75
CA ALA A 203 -3.57 5.15 -40.90
C ALA A 203 -2.68 4.73 -39.71
N ALA A 204 -3.02 3.64 -39.04
CA ALA A 204 -2.22 3.10 -37.94
C ALA A 204 -0.81 2.67 -38.40
N ASN A 205 -0.71 1.96 -39.52
CA ASN A 205 0.58 1.52 -40.06
C ASN A 205 1.47 2.70 -40.46
N SER A 206 0.92 3.71 -41.14
CA SER A 206 1.69 4.88 -41.57
C SER A 206 2.31 5.64 -40.37
N VAL A 207 1.54 5.85 -39.30
CA VAL A 207 2.00 6.55 -38.09
C VAL A 207 2.94 5.69 -37.25
N CYS A 208 2.67 4.38 -37.14
CA CYS A 208 3.45 3.48 -36.28
C CYS A 208 4.75 2.97 -36.89
N THR A 209 4.91 3.02 -38.23
CA THR A 209 6.10 2.52 -38.95
C THR A 209 7.44 2.94 -38.32
N PRO A 210 7.66 4.22 -37.94
CA PRO A 210 8.92 4.65 -37.31
C PRO A 210 9.22 4.00 -35.95
N TYR A 211 8.21 3.42 -35.29
CA TYR A 211 8.29 2.86 -33.95
C TYR A 211 8.35 1.33 -33.92
N LEU A 212 7.90 0.64 -35.00
CA LEU A 212 7.73 -0.81 -35.00
C LEU A 212 9.00 -1.59 -34.67
N GLU A 213 10.13 -1.23 -35.30
CA GLU A 213 11.38 -1.97 -35.09
C GLU A 213 11.92 -1.79 -33.66
N LYS A 214 11.84 -0.56 -33.14
CA LYS A 214 12.25 -0.26 -31.76
C LYS A 214 11.37 -0.99 -30.75
N ALA A 215 10.05 -0.98 -30.97
CA ALA A 215 9.10 -1.71 -30.15
C ALA A 215 9.36 -3.23 -30.22
N ARG A 216 9.68 -3.79 -31.39
CA ARG A 216 10.01 -5.22 -31.58
C ARG A 216 11.24 -5.65 -30.80
N VAL A 217 12.35 -4.93 -30.95
CA VAL A 217 13.58 -5.22 -30.19
C VAL A 217 13.32 -5.15 -28.69
N ARG A 218 12.59 -4.11 -28.24
CA ARG A 218 12.32 -3.92 -26.82
C ARG A 218 11.42 -5.02 -26.25
N MET A 219 10.33 -5.33 -26.94
CA MET A 219 9.37 -6.32 -26.51
C MET A 219 9.99 -7.72 -26.47
N HIS A 220 10.85 -8.05 -27.44
CA HIS A 220 11.64 -9.28 -27.41
C HIS A 220 12.58 -9.35 -26.20
N ASN A 221 13.24 -8.25 -25.85
CA ASN A 221 14.12 -8.18 -24.67
C ASN A 221 13.36 -8.32 -23.34
N ILE A 222 12.15 -7.75 -23.23
CA ILE A 222 11.29 -7.92 -22.05
C ILE A 222 10.86 -9.38 -21.94
N SER A 223 10.36 -9.94 -23.03
CA SER A 223 9.87 -11.31 -23.08
C SER A 223 10.97 -12.32 -22.70
N ARG A 224 12.20 -12.14 -23.21
CA ARG A 224 13.35 -12.96 -22.79
C ARG A 224 13.70 -12.84 -21.30
N ARG A 225 13.67 -11.63 -20.74
CA ARG A 225 13.99 -11.41 -19.32
C ARG A 225 12.98 -12.05 -18.38
N HIS A 226 11.72 -12.14 -18.80
CA HIS A 226 10.63 -12.69 -17.99
C HIS A 226 10.21 -14.10 -18.43
N ALA A 227 10.94 -14.74 -19.36
CA ALA A 227 10.61 -16.04 -19.94
C ALA A 227 9.16 -16.11 -20.49
N LEU A 228 8.73 -15.06 -21.19
CA LEU A 228 7.45 -14.95 -21.85
C LEU A 228 7.60 -15.01 -23.37
N ASP A 229 6.50 -15.26 -24.07
CA ASP A 229 6.44 -15.14 -25.53
C ASP A 229 6.37 -13.68 -25.96
N ALA A 230 7.11 -13.34 -27.02
CA ALA A 230 7.11 -11.99 -27.56
C ALA A 230 5.77 -11.70 -28.27
N PRO A 231 4.97 -10.73 -27.79
CA PRO A 231 3.73 -10.37 -28.46
C PRO A 231 4.00 -9.74 -29.83
N ALA A 232 3.07 -9.94 -30.75
CA ALA A 232 3.10 -9.28 -32.05
C ALA A 232 2.98 -7.76 -31.89
N VAL A 233 3.86 -7.03 -32.59
CA VAL A 233 4.00 -5.57 -32.46
C VAL A 233 3.24 -4.83 -33.56
N GLU A 234 2.91 -5.50 -34.65
CA GLU A 234 2.17 -4.89 -35.76
C GLU A 234 0.79 -4.37 -35.31
N PRO A 235 0.34 -3.23 -35.84
CA PRO A 235 -1.02 -2.75 -35.62
C PRO A 235 -2.05 -3.81 -36.02
N ARG A 236 -3.01 -4.09 -35.13
CA ARG A 236 -4.06 -5.06 -35.37
C ARG A 236 -5.39 -4.50 -34.90
N ILE A 237 -6.44 -4.77 -35.67
CA ILE A 237 -7.81 -4.43 -35.31
C ILE A 237 -8.49 -5.70 -34.86
N ASN A 238 -9.15 -5.63 -33.70
CA ASN A 238 -10.10 -6.65 -33.28
C ASN A 238 -11.52 -6.08 -33.40
N LEU A 239 -12.42 -6.85 -34.00
CA LEU A 239 -13.80 -6.45 -34.19
C LEU A 239 -14.64 -6.93 -33.00
N GLN A 240 -15.40 -6.02 -32.41
CA GLN A 240 -16.42 -6.34 -31.42
C GLN A 240 -17.76 -5.77 -31.88
N MET A 241 -18.84 -6.50 -31.63
CA MET A 241 -20.20 -6.02 -31.93
C MET A 241 -20.93 -5.81 -30.59
N PRO A 242 -20.78 -4.63 -29.95
CA PRO A 242 -21.46 -4.34 -28.69
C PRO A 242 -22.98 -4.22 -28.84
N ASP A 243 -23.47 -3.89 -30.03
CA ASP A 243 -24.89 -3.72 -30.36
C ASP A 243 -25.14 -4.10 -31.83
N HIS A 244 -26.37 -4.48 -32.18
CA HIS A 244 -26.75 -4.90 -33.54
C HIS A 244 -26.56 -3.81 -34.60
N GLU A 245 -26.55 -2.55 -34.19
CA GLU A 245 -26.36 -1.40 -35.09
C GLU A 245 -24.92 -0.86 -35.07
N LYS A 246 -24.02 -1.41 -34.26
CA LYS A 246 -22.69 -0.82 -33.99
C LYS A 246 -21.58 -1.86 -34.01
N ILE A 247 -20.52 -1.55 -34.75
CA ILE A 247 -19.29 -2.33 -34.78
C ILE A 247 -18.18 -1.49 -34.13
N ALA A 248 -17.57 -2.03 -33.08
CA ALA A 248 -16.44 -1.43 -32.39
C ALA A 248 -15.13 -2.04 -32.90
N PHE A 249 -14.26 -1.18 -33.43
CA PHE A 249 -12.90 -1.49 -33.81
C PHE A 249 -11.97 -1.23 -32.63
N GLN A 250 -11.34 -2.28 -32.11
CA GLN A 250 -10.27 -2.17 -31.12
C GLN A 250 -8.92 -2.23 -31.83
N LEU A 251 -8.37 -1.07 -32.15
CA LEU A 251 -7.06 -0.93 -32.75
C LEU A 251 -5.99 -0.99 -31.65
N ARG A 252 -5.18 -2.05 -31.66
CA ARG A 252 -3.99 -2.17 -30.81
C ARG A 252 -2.77 -1.70 -31.57
N VAL A 253 -2.05 -0.72 -31.01
CA VAL A 253 -0.82 -0.16 -31.61
C VAL A 253 0.32 -0.06 -30.58
N PRO A 254 1.56 -0.32 -30.99
CA PRO A 254 2.72 -0.01 -30.17
C PRO A 254 3.01 1.49 -30.23
N VAL A 255 3.06 2.15 -29.08
CA VAL A 255 3.30 3.59 -29.03
C VAL A 255 4.29 3.93 -27.93
N PRO A 256 5.04 5.04 -28.06
CA PRO A 256 5.83 5.51 -26.95
C PRO A 256 4.92 5.87 -25.76
N ALA A 257 5.24 5.40 -24.54
CA ALA A 257 4.35 5.53 -23.38
C ALA A 257 3.94 6.98 -23.09
N ARG A 258 4.85 7.94 -23.31
CA ARG A 258 4.61 9.37 -23.11
C ARG A 258 3.97 10.09 -24.30
N ARG A 259 3.83 9.43 -25.45
CA ARG A 259 3.26 10.03 -26.68
C ARG A 259 1.92 9.41 -27.09
N ARG A 260 1.31 8.56 -26.25
CA ARG A 260 0.02 7.89 -26.51
C ARG A 260 -1.03 8.82 -27.13
N GLY A 261 -1.33 9.93 -26.46
CA GLY A 261 -2.36 10.88 -26.94
C GLY A 261 -2.01 11.59 -28.25
N ARG A 262 -0.72 11.82 -28.52
CA ARG A 262 -0.30 12.42 -29.79
C ARG A 262 -0.44 11.43 -30.93
N VAL A 263 0.05 10.20 -30.74
CA VAL A 263 -0.06 9.14 -31.76
C VAL A 263 -1.52 8.79 -32.03
N GLU A 264 -2.34 8.68 -30.98
CA GLU A 264 -3.78 8.48 -31.13
C GLU A 264 -4.44 9.61 -31.92
N ALA A 265 -4.14 10.87 -31.59
CA ALA A 265 -4.69 12.01 -32.32
C ALA A 265 -4.22 12.05 -33.79
N ASP A 266 -2.97 11.69 -34.08
CA ASP A 266 -2.43 11.63 -35.43
C ASP A 266 -3.10 10.53 -36.26
N ILE A 267 -3.30 9.33 -35.69
CA ILE A 267 -4.02 8.22 -36.33
C ILE A 267 -5.48 8.61 -36.60
N LEU A 268 -6.17 9.15 -35.58
CA LEU A 268 -7.57 9.56 -35.71
C LEU A 268 -7.73 10.67 -36.75
N ARG A 269 -6.81 11.63 -36.82
CA ARG A 269 -6.86 12.70 -37.82
C ARG A 269 -6.75 12.14 -39.23
N ILE A 270 -5.79 11.26 -39.50
CA ILE A 270 -5.63 10.62 -40.82
C ILE A 270 -6.88 9.81 -41.16
N PHE A 271 -7.33 8.94 -40.26
CA PHE A 271 -8.52 8.12 -40.45
C PHE A 271 -9.78 8.97 -40.77
N LEU A 272 -10.04 10.01 -39.99
CA LEU A 272 -11.19 10.90 -40.23
C LEU A 272 -11.08 11.68 -41.53
N THR A 273 -9.86 12.05 -41.94
CA THR A 273 -9.62 12.74 -43.21
C THR A 273 -9.82 11.79 -44.39
N SER A 274 -9.40 10.53 -44.27
CA SER A 274 -9.60 9.52 -45.30
C SER A 274 -11.06 9.06 -45.42
N MET A 275 -11.80 9.06 -44.31
CA MET A 275 -13.21 8.62 -44.29
C MET A 275 -14.21 9.73 -44.63
N TYR A 276 -13.97 10.95 -44.18
CA TYR A 276 -14.92 12.07 -44.24
C TYR A 276 -14.31 13.36 -44.79
N GLY A 277 -13.05 13.32 -45.24
CA GLY A 277 -12.44 14.44 -45.92
C GLY A 277 -13.21 14.80 -47.19
N PRO A 278 -13.11 16.05 -47.66
CA PRO A 278 -13.71 16.43 -48.93
C PRO A 278 -13.11 15.59 -50.04
N ASP A 279 -13.96 14.93 -50.83
CA ASP A 279 -13.54 14.30 -52.08
C ASP A 279 -12.87 15.36 -52.98
N GLU A 280 -12.05 14.94 -53.96
CA GLU A 280 -11.53 15.82 -55.01
C GLU A 280 -12.63 16.60 -55.78
N ALA A 281 -13.91 16.24 -55.58
CA ALA A 281 -15.11 16.89 -56.10
C ALA A 281 -15.82 17.87 -55.13
N GLY A 282 -15.36 18.06 -53.88
CA GLY A 282 -15.90 19.06 -52.94
C GLY A 282 -17.19 18.69 -52.20
N GLU A 283 -17.65 17.44 -52.27
CA GLU A 283 -18.77 16.96 -51.45
C GLU A 283 -18.27 16.50 -50.07
N THR A 284 -18.97 16.94 -49.00
CA THR A 284 -18.65 16.55 -47.62
C THR A 284 -19.56 15.40 -47.21
N HIS A 285 -18.98 14.23 -46.92
CA HIS A 285 -19.73 13.15 -46.27
C HIS A 285 -20.03 13.58 -44.83
N GLY A 286 -21.29 13.96 -44.58
CA GLY A 286 -21.72 14.52 -43.30
C GLY A 286 -21.42 13.60 -42.12
N LEU A 287 -20.93 14.18 -41.01
CA LEU A 287 -20.59 13.53 -39.73
C LEU A 287 -21.81 12.92 -38.98
N SER A 288 -22.95 12.72 -39.65
CA SER A 288 -24.24 12.28 -39.09
C SER A 288 -24.23 10.82 -38.57
N GLY A 289 -23.17 10.07 -38.88
CA GLY A 289 -22.99 8.67 -38.49
C GLY A 289 -22.33 8.44 -37.14
N MET A 290 -21.60 9.42 -36.59
CA MET A 290 -20.66 9.17 -35.51
C MET A 290 -21.35 9.18 -34.13
N VAL A 291 -21.39 8.02 -33.49
CA VAL A 291 -21.66 7.92 -32.05
C VAL A 291 -20.39 8.38 -31.32
N PRO A 292 -20.46 9.16 -30.23
CA PRO A 292 -19.27 9.60 -29.51
C PRO A 292 -18.35 8.41 -29.22
N VAL A 293 -17.04 8.63 -29.38
CA VAL A 293 -16.01 7.68 -28.97
C VAL A 293 -16.24 7.35 -27.50
N VAL A 294 -16.88 6.21 -27.24
CA VAL A 294 -17.06 5.71 -25.88
C VAL A 294 -15.72 5.14 -25.47
N PHE A 295 -14.99 5.88 -24.64
CA PHE A 295 -13.79 5.38 -24.01
C PHE A 295 -14.18 4.19 -23.14
N GLY A 296 -13.94 2.98 -23.66
CA GLY A 296 -14.16 1.74 -22.93
C GLY A 296 -13.40 1.77 -21.61
N LYS A 297 -14.12 1.57 -20.52
CA LYS A 297 -13.56 1.27 -19.21
C LYS A 297 -12.84 -0.07 -19.37
N GLY A 298 -11.52 -0.04 -19.45
CA GLY A 298 -10.72 -1.25 -19.34
C GLY A 298 -10.88 -1.79 -17.93
N GLU A 299 -11.89 -2.60 -17.68
CA GLU A 299 -11.97 -3.39 -16.46
C GLU A 299 -10.90 -4.47 -16.56
N SER A 300 -9.77 -4.24 -15.87
CA SER A 300 -8.80 -5.26 -15.49
C SER A 300 -8.13 -4.84 -14.18
#